data_AF-A0A5J4QXE5-F1
#
_entry.id   AF-A0A5J4QXE5-F1
#
_cell.length_a   1.000
_cell.length_b   1.000
_cell.length_c   1.000
_cell.angle_alpha   90.00
_cell.angle_beta   90.00
_cell.angle_gamma   90.00
#
_symmetry.space_group_name_H-M   'P 1'
#
loop_
_entity.id
_entity.type
_entity.pdbx_description
1 polymer ?
#
loop_
_entity_poly.entity_id
_entity_poly.type
_entity_poly.pdbx_seq_one_letter_code
_entity_poly.pdbx_strand_id
1 'polypeptide(L)'
;VGIAIDSIRFDRNERPQAKGDGLIVRYNCNGSIQHISDEIEGNSKFFEDGNRVTLEFNMDSNPRSLTFFYECREQKNYVVNIPESVRVYV
;
A
#
# COMPACT_ATOMS: atom_id res chain seq x y z
N VAL A 1 4.60 -1.89 4.40
CA VAL A 1 4.04 -2.74 3.32
C VAL A 1 3.35 -1.86 2.29
N GLY A 2 3.31 -2.25 1.02
CA GLY A 2 2.64 -1.46 0.00
C GLY A 2 2.72 -2.07 -1.40
N ILE A 3 2.43 -1.23 -2.40
CA ILE A 3 2.43 -1.60 -3.81
C ILE A 3 3.24 -0.62 -4.64
N ALA A 4 3.80 -1.12 -5.73
CA ALA A 4 4.43 -0.31 -6.76
C ALA A 4 3.86 -0.68 -8.13
N ILE A 5 3.93 0.26 -9.08
CA ILE A 5 3.59 -0.03 -10.47
C ILE A 5 4.52 -1.13 -11.03
N ASP A 6 3.99 -2.00 -11.89
CA ASP A 6 4.68 -3.23 -12.31
C ASP A 6 6.00 -3.02 -13.06
N SER A 7 6.18 -1.88 -13.73
CA SER A 7 7.43 -1.55 -14.42
C SER A 7 8.61 -1.37 -13.46
N ILE A 8 8.36 -1.22 -12.16
CA ILE A 8 9.39 -1.07 -11.15
C ILE A 8 9.93 -2.43 -10.69
N ARG A 9 11.24 -2.58 -10.74
CA ARG A 9 11.97 -3.69 -10.13
C ARG A 9 12.80 -3.18 -8.98
N PHE A 10 12.71 -3.85 -7.84
CA PHE A 10 13.53 -3.57 -6.66
C PHE A 10 14.68 -4.57 -6.59
N ASP A 11 15.90 -4.06 -6.43
CA ASP A 11 17.03 -4.90 -6.06
C ASP A 11 16.93 -5.35 -4.60
N ARG A 12 17.72 -6.37 -4.23
CA ARG A 12 17.76 -6.84 -2.83
C ARG A 12 18.22 -5.67 -1.92
N ASN A 13 17.44 -5.40 -0.87
CA ASN A 13 17.64 -4.30 0.08
C ASN A 13 17.45 -2.89 -0.50
N GLU A 14 16.95 -2.77 -1.73
CA GLU A 14 16.62 -1.48 -2.30
C GLU A 14 15.32 -0.96 -1.70
N ARG A 15 15.36 0.25 -1.15
CA ARG A 15 14.17 0.89 -0.60
C ARG A 15 13.26 1.30 -1.74
N PRO A 16 11.93 1.07 -1.63
CA PRO A 16 11.01 1.43 -2.70
C PRO A 16 11.12 2.89 -3.13
N GLN A 17 11.30 3.84 -2.20
CA GLN A 17 11.41 5.27 -2.49
C GLN A 17 12.57 5.63 -3.44
N ALA A 18 13.59 4.78 -3.56
CA ALA A 18 14.68 4.98 -4.52
C ALA A 18 14.20 4.99 -5.98
N LYS A 19 13.01 4.44 -6.27
CA LYS A 19 12.41 4.40 -7.61
C LYS A 19 11.49 5.58 -7.90
N GLY A 20 11.29 6.47 -6.93
CA GLY A 20 10.43 7.65 -7.03
C GLY A 20 9.08 7.42 -6.36
N ASP A 21 8.70 8.36 -5.49
CA ASP A 21 7.48 8.27 -4.67
C ASP A 21 6.19 8.35 -5.51
N GLY A 22 6.28 8.88 -6.72
CA GLY A 22 5.20 8.97 -7.72
C GLY A 22 4.59 7.64 -8.16
N LEU A 23 5.25 6.53 -7.84
CA LEU A 23 4.98 5.23 -8.46
C LEU A 23 4.66 4.15 -7.42
N ILE A 24 4.50 4.58 -6.16
CA ILE A 24 4.46 3.70 -4.99
C ILE A 24 3.38 4.17 -4.03
N VAL A 25 2.55 3.23 -3.61
CA VAL A 25 1.64 3.41 -2.47
C VAL A 25 2.21 2.65 -1.29
N ARG A 26 2.17 3.27 -0.11
CA ARG A 26 2.66 2.68 1.13
C ARG A 26 1.62 2.77 2.23
N TYR A 27 1.47 1.70 3.00
CA TYR A 27 0.81 1.68 4.30
C TYR A 27 1.89 1.71 5.40
N ASN A 28 2.01 2.85 6.08
CA ASN A 28 3.03 3.13 7.08
C ASN A 28 2.62 2.61 8.46
N CYS A 29 3.59 2.31 9.33
CA CYS A 29 3.34 1.80 10.70
C CYS A 29 2.49 2.74 11.56
N ASN A 30 2.53 4.05 11.28
CA ASN A 30 1.67 5.05 11.91
C ASN A 30 0.20 5.04 11.41
N GLY A 31 -0.17 4.11 10.53
CA GLY A 31 -1.51 3.97 9.96
C GLY A 31 -1.81 4.95 8.82
N SER A 32 -0.81 5.64 8.27
CA SER A 32 -1.04 6.49 7.10
C SER A 32 -0.90 5.71 5.80
N ILE A 33 -1.60 6.19 4.77
CA ILE A 33 -1.33 5.82 3.38
C ILE A 33 -0.55 6.95 2.73
N GLN A 34 0.60 6.64 2.16
CA GLN A 34 1.43 7.59 1.42
C GLN A 34 1.46 7.24 -0.06
N HIS A 35 1.31 8.25 -0.91
CA HIS A 35 1.52 8.17 -2.35
C HIS A 35 2.13 9.49 -2.82
N ILE A 36 3.28 9.45 -3.50
CA ILE A 36 4.07 10.65 -3.81
C ILE A 36 4.50 11.37 -2.53
N SER A 37 4.30 12.69 -2.45
CA SER A 37 4.54 13.52 -1.28
C SER A 37 3.29 13.70 -0.41
N ASP A 38 2.17 13.08 -0.80
CA ASP A 38 0.91 13.18 -0.08
C ASP A 38 0.73 12.01 0.88
N GLU A 39 0.23 12.32 2.06
CA GLU A 39 -0.04 11.38 3.14
C GLU A 39 -1.47 11.58 3.63
N ILE A 40 -2.22 10.48 3.75
CA ILE A 40 -3.54 10.47 4.35
C ILE A 40 -3.53 9.63 5.62
N GLU A 41 -3.93 10.25 6.73
CA GLU A 41 -4.03 9.61 8.03
C GLU A 41 -5.43 9.04 8.30
N GLY A 42 -5.55 8.23 9.36
CA GLY A 42 -6.84 7.78 9.88
C GLY A 42 -7.09 6.27 9.82
N ASN A 43 -6.13 5.48 9.32
CA ASN A 43 -6.17 4.03 9.49
C ASN A 43 -5.41 3.61 10.77
N SER A 44 -5.51 2.33 11.11
CA SER A 44 -4.94 1.77 12.33
C SER A 44 -3.43 1.65 12.24
N LYS A 45 -2.76 2.03 13.33
CA LYS A 45 -1.31 1.87 13.50
C LYS A 45 -0.98 0.42 13.78
N PHE A 46 0.20 -0.03 13.36
CA PHE A 46 0.72 -1.36 13.66
C PHE A 46 2.18 -1.22 14.09
N PHE A 47 2.42 -1.30 15.39
CA PHE A 47 3.75 -1.13 15.99
C PHE A 47 4.22 -2.38 16.72
N GLU A 48 3.31 -3.30 17.01
CA GLU A 48 3.58 -4.46 17.83
C GLU A 48 3.77 -5.70 16.96
N ASP A 49 4.69 -6.55 17.39
CA ASP A 49 4.87 -7.86 16.79
C ASP A 49 3.57 -8.66 16.88
N GLY A 50 3.20 -9.30 15.77
CA GLY A 50 1.95 -10.04 15.67
C GLY A 50 0.76 -9.23 15.17
N ASN A 51 0.86 -7.89 15.06
CA ASN A 51 -0.15 -7.10 14.35
C ASN A 51 -0.24 -7.56 12.88
N ARG A 52 -1.47 -7.75 12.40
CA ARG A 52 -1.73 -8.22 11.03
C ARG A 52 -2.37 -7.14 10.18
N VAL A 53 -1.68 -6.79 9.11
CA VAL A 53 -2.20 -5.95 8.03
C VAL A 53 -2.44 -6.82 6.80
N THR A 54 -3.67 -6.82 6.29
CA THR A 54 -4.04 -7.52 5.05
C THR A 54 -4.28 -6.50 3.95
N LEU A 55 -3.80 -6.80 2.74
CA LEU A 55 -4.01 -6.02 1.53
C LEU A 55 -4.92 -6.84 0.61
N GLU A 56 -6.10 -6.32 0.30
CA GLU A 56 -7.04 -6.94 -0.63
C GLU A 56 -7.07 -6.15 -1.94
N PHE A 57 -6.90 -6.87 -3.05
CA PHE A 57 -6.89 -6.31 -4.39
C PHE A 57 -8.17 -6.67 -5.11
N ASN A 58 -8.92 -5.67 -5.57
CA ASN A 58 -10.00 -5.86 -6.52
C ASN A 58 -9.51 -5.42 -7.91
N MET A 59 -9.04 -6.39 -8.70
CA MET A 59 -8.48 -6.16 -10.04
C MET A 59 -9.54 -6.22 -11.15
N ASP A 60 -10.75 -6.68 -10.83
CA ASP A 60 -11.86 -6.84 -11.77
C ASP A 60 -12.81 -5.62 -11.75
N SER A 61 -12.77 -4.79 -10.71
CA SER A 61 -13.60 -3.59 -10.62
C SER A 61 -13.10 -2.45 -11.52
N ASN A 62 -14.01 -1.54 -11.89
CA ASN A 62 -13.68 -0.29 -12.55
C ASN A 62 -14.30 0.90 -11.77
N PRO A 63 -13.49 1.64 -10.98
CA PRO A 63 -12.02 1.54 -10.89
C PRO A 63 -11.54 0.33 -10.07
N ARG A 64 -10.33 -0.17 -10.35
CA ARG A 64 -9.64 -1.18 -9.53
C ARG A 64 -9.29 -0.60 -8.15
N SER A 65 -9.27 -1.42 -7.11
CA SER A 65 -9.01 -0.94 -5.75
C SER A 65 -8.04 -1.80 -4.94
N LEU A 66 -7.42 -1.16 -3.94
CA LEU A 66 -6.65 -1.78 -2.87
C LEU A 66 -7.25 -1.35 -1.53
N THR A 67 -7.79 -2.32 -0.81
CA THR A 67 -8.39 -2.15 0.52
C THR A 67 -7.45 -2.70 1.59
N PHE A 68 -7.37 -2.02 2.73
CA PHE A 68 -6.53 -2.43 3.86
C PHE A 68 -7.40 -2.98 4.98
N PHE A 69 -6.91 -4.00 5.68
CA PHE A 69 -7.52 -4.52 6.89
C PHE A 69 -6.48 -4.58 8.01
N TYR A 70 -6.87 -4.17 9.21
CA TYR A 70 -6.08 -4.35 10.43
C TYR A 70 -6.83 -5.30 11.36
N GLU A 71 -6.20 -6.41 11.75
CA GLU A 71 -6.85 -7.46 12.57
C GLU A 71 -8.20 -7.90 11.99
N CYS A 72 -8.23 -8.16 10.67
CA CYS A 72 -9.42 -8.53 9.90
C CYS A 72 -10.54 -7.48 9.86
N ARG A 73 -10.29 -6.24 10.29
CA ARG A 73 -11.23 -5.11 10.19
C ARG A 73 -10.85 -4.17 9.06
N GLU A 74 -11.80 -3.88 8.19
CA GLU A 74 -11.61 -2.94 7.07
C GLU A 74 -11.20 -1.55 7.58
N GLN A 75 -10.25 -0.93 6.88
CA GLN A 75 -9.74 0.40 7.21
C GLN A 75 -10.47 1.49 6.44
N LYS A 76 -10.52 2.70 7.03
CA LYS A 76 -11.29 3.83 6.49
C LYS A 76 -10.83 4.28 5.11
N ASN A 77 -9.51 4.37 4.93
CA ASN A 77 -8.92 4.85 3.69
C ASN A 77 -8.44 3.65 2.86
N TYR A 78 -8.72 3.72 1.56
CA TYR A 78 -8.37 2.73 0.55
C TYR A 78 -7.86 3.45 -0.71
N VAL A 79 -7.26 2.70 -1.63
CA VAL A 79 -6.74 3.24 -2.89
C VAL A 79 -7.62 2.77 -4.04
N VAL A 80 -7.90 3.67 -4.98
CA VAL A 80 -8.61 3.40 -6.23
C VAL A 80 -7.74 3.75 -7.44
N ASN A 81 -8.15 3.31 -8.63
CA ASN A 81 -7.43 3.52 -9.89
C ASN A 81 -6.03 2.89 -9.90
N ILE A 82 -5.87 1.74 -9.23
CA ILE A 82 -4.63 0.98 -9.33
C ILE A 82 -4.47 0.41 -10.77
N PRO A 83 -3.24 0.34 -11.29
CA PRO A 83 -2.99 -0.15 -12.65
C PRO A 83 -3.31 -1.65 -12.80
N GLU A 84 -3.30 -2.16 -14.03
CA GLU A 84 -3.64 -3.56 -14.33
C GLU A 84 -2.69 -4.58 -13.73
N SER A 85 -1.49 -4.14 -13.37
CA SER A 85 -0.45 -4.96 -12.78
C SER A 85 0.27 -4.13 -11.71
N VAL A 86 0.50 -4.76 -10.57
CA VAL A 86 1.14 -4.16 -9.39
C VAL A 86 2.09 -5.18 -8.77
N ARG A 87 3.13 -4.68 -8.11
CA ARG A 87 4.05 -5.49 -7.31
C ARG A 87 3.87 -5.18 -5.84
N VAL A 88 3.70 -6.23 -5.04
CA VAL A 88 3.63 -6.11 -3.59
C VAL A 88 5.05 -6.11 -3.01
N TYR A 89 5.31 -5.22 -2.06
CA TYR A 89 6.54 -5.22 -1.26
C TYR A 89 6.21 -5.14 0.23
N VAL A 90 7.05 -5.78 1.04
CA VAL A 90 6.94 -5.83 2.51
C VAL A 90 8.19 -5.21 3.10
#